data_AF-A0A8S9V5Y7-F1
#
_entry.id   AF-A0A8S9V5Y7-F1
#
_cell.length_a   1.000
_cell.length_b   1.000
_cell.length_c   1.000
_cell.angle_alpha   90.00
_cell.angle_beta   90.00
_cell.angle_gamma   90.00
#
_symmetry.space_group_name_H-M   'P 1'
#
loop_
_entity.id
_entity.type
_entity.pdbx_description
1 polymer ?
#
loop_
_entity_poly.entity_id
_entity_poly.type
_entity_poly.pdbx_seq_one_letter_code
_entity_poly.pdbx_strand_id
1 'polypeptide(L)'
;METNKAISRRISAPLAGCAAHRFTFALGNLLVPQMPLIKNVSAFMKKMKTVKRVDKLKLHGCYYKPISLHELRWGGCYRMLKRFEDLQPYMHLVMDDCTAQDDASDDFTTYSNTENLQRIPLVDLITSPRDQRNIFALLN
;
A
#
# COMPACT_ATOMS: atom_id res chain seq x y z
N MET A 1 -23.99 14.83 2.05
CA MET A 1 -25.14 14.27 1.31
C MET A 1 -24.63 13.80 -0.05
N GLU A 2 -24.57 12.50 -0.33
CA GLU A 2 -24.18 12.01 -1.65
C GLU A 2 -25.33 12.24 -2.64
N THR A 3 -25.12 13.09 -3.64
CA THR A 3 -26.12 13.50 -4.64
C THR A 3 -26.86 12.32 -5.25
N ASN A 4 -26.15 11.22 -5.54
CA ASN A 4 -26.73 10.03 -6.15
C ASN A 4 -27.69 9.29 -5.21
N LYS A 5 -27.39 9.25 -3.90
CA LYS A 5 -28.31 8.70 -2.87
C LYS A 5 -29.55 9.57 -2.70
N ALA A 6 -29.43 10.89 -2.88
CA ALA A 6 -30.58 11.79 -2.83
C ALA A 6 -31.47 11.64 -4.07
N ILE A 7 -30.87 11.53 -5.27
CA ILE A 7 -31.59 11.34 -6.53
C ILE A 7 -32.33 9.99 -6.53
N SER A 8 -31.65 8.88 -6.20
CA SER A 8 -32.25 7.53 -6.16
C SER A 8 -33.48 7.47 -5.25
N ARG A 9 -33.44 8.10 -4.07
CA ARG A 9 -34.60 8.19 -3.16
C ARG A 9 -35.76 9.02 -3.72
N ARG A 10 -35.48 10.07 -4.50
CA ARG A 10 -36.51 10.93 -5.10
C ARG A 10 -37.20 10.27 -6.30
N ILE A 11 -36.47 9.47 -7.08
CA ILE A 11 -37.00 8.80 -8.27
C ILE A 11 -37.46 7.36 -8.00
N SER A 12 -37.40 6.91 -6.74
CA SER A 12 -37.70 5.53 -6.32
C SER A 12 -37.00 4.45 -7.15
N ALA A 13 -35.79 4.73 -7.63
CA ALA A 13 -34.98 3.79 -8.40
C ALA A 13 -33.86 3.20 -7.54
N PRO A 14 -33.48 1.92 -7.74
CA PRO A 14 -32.36 1.31 -7.04
C PRO A 14 -31.07 2.10 -7.22
N LEU A 15 -30.28 2.23 -6.15
CA LEU A 15 -28.99 2.91 -6.19
C LEU A 15 -27.97 2.04 -6.95
N ALA A 16 -27.86 2.25 -8.26
CA ALA A 16 -26.67 1.83 -8.98
C ALA A 16 -25.54 2.80 -8.62
N GLY A 17 -24.49 2.33 -7.92
CA GLY A 17 -23.35 3.17 -7.56
C GLY A 17 -22.80 3.98 -8.74
N CYS A 18 -22.16 5.12 -8.49
CA CYS A 18 -21.60 5.94 -9.57
C CYS A 18 -20.59 5.15 -10.42
N ALA A 19 -20.32 5.61 -11.65
CA ALA A 19 -19.33 4.97 -12.52
C ALA A 19 -17.97 4.75 -11.81
N ALA A 20 -17.52 5.73 -11.02
CA ALA A 20 -16.30 5.62 -10.22
C ALA A 20 -16.39 4.54 -9.12
N HIS A 21 -17.55 4.38 -8.48
CA HIS A 21 -17.79 3.35 -7.48
C HIS A 21 -17.81 1.96 -8.13
N ARG A 22 -18.50 1.81 -9.27
CA ARG A 22 -18.53 0.56 -10.05
C ARG A 22 -17.13 0.17 -10.54
N PHE A 23 -16.34 1.14 -10.97
CA PHE A 23 -14.96 0.93 -11.38
C PHE A 23 -14.06 0.51 -10.20
N THR A 24 -14.18 1.19 -9.05
CA THR A 24 -13.44 0.81 -7.83
C THR A 24 -13.80 -0.60 -7.38
N PHE A 25 -15.08 -0.97 -7.46
CA PHE A 25 -15.55 -2.31 -7.15
C PHE A 25 -14.99 -3.37 -8.13
N ALA A 26 -15.03 -3.09 -9.44
CA ALA A 26 -14.46 -3.98 -10.45
C ALA A 26 -12.94 -4.17 -10.28
N LEU A 27 -12.20 -3.08 -10.01
CA LEU A 27 -10.78 -3.14 -9.68
C LEU A 27 -10.52 -3.92 -8.39
N GLY A 28 -11.36 -3.75 -7.37
CA GLY A 28 -11.26 -4.52 -6.13
C GLY A 28 -11.29 -6.02 -6.41
N ASN A 29 -12.22 -6.49 -7.24
CA ASN A 29 -12.33 -7.89 -7.63
C ASN A 29 -11.14 -8.37 -8.47
N LEU A 30 -10.64 -7.54 -9.39
CA LEU A 30 -9.48 -7.87 -10.22
C LEU A 30 -8.18 -7.98 -9.40
N LEU A 31 -8.02 -7.14 -8.38
CA LEU A 31 -6.80 -7.05 -7.58
C LEU A 31 -6.77 -8.03 -6.39
N VAL A 32 -7.85 -8.76 -6.10
CA VAL A 32 -7.90 -9.77 -5.02
C VAL A 32 -6.70 -10.72 -5.04
N PRO A 33 -6.27 -11.30 -6.18
CA PRO A 33 -5.15 -12.23 -6.21
C PRO A 33 -3.81 -11.60 -5.82
N GLN A 34 -3.65 -10.30 -6.07
CA GLN A 34 -2.42 -9.54 -5.82
C GLN A 34 -2.49 -8.68 -4.55
N MET A 35 -3.60 -8.74 -3.83
CA MET A 35 -3.81 -8.01 -2.59
C MET A 35 -2.73 -8.29 -1.53
N PRO A 36 -2.19 -9.52 -1.37
CA PRO A 36 -1.08 -9.77 -0.44
C PRO A 36 0.15 -8.90 -0.77
N LEU A 37 0.52 -8.83 -2.05
CA LEU A 37 1.65 -8.04 -2.54
C LEU A 37 1.39 -6.53 -2.35
N ILE A 38 0.19 -6.06 -2.66
CA ILE A 38 -0.21 -4.66 -2.46
C ILE A 38 -0.17 -4.29 -0.97
N LYS A 39 -0.58 -5.20 -0.08
CA LYS A 39 -0.50 -5.02 1.38
C LYS A 39 0.95 -4.96 1.87
N ASN A 40 1.86 -5.74 1.30
CA ASN A 40 3.28 -5.64 1.59
C ASN A 40 3.85 -4.27 1.21
N VAL A 41 3.51 -3.78 0.01
CA VAL A 41 3.90 -2.41 -0.41
C VAL A 41 3.30 -1.36 0.52
N SER A 42 2.04 -1.52 0.94
CA SER A 42 1.41 -0.62 1.91
C SER A 42 2.14 -0.61 3.26
N ALA A 43 2.54 -1.78 3.76
CA ALA A 43 3.31 -1.90 5.00
C ALA A 43 4.69 -1.25 4.86
N PHE A 44 5.37 -1.46 3.73
CA PHE A 44 6.63 -0.80 3.41
C PHE A 44 6.47 0.73 3.39
N MET A 45 5.45 1.25 2.69
CA MET A 45 5.16 2.68 2.62
C MET A 45 4.86 3.30 3.98
N LYS A 46 4.17 2.57 4.86
CA LYS A 46 3.96 2.98 6.26
C LYS A 46 5.27 3.07 7.02
N LYS A 47 6.15 2.06 6.87
CA LYS A 47 7.48 2.03 7.52
C LYS A 47 8.41 3.14 7.02
N MET A 48 8.29 3.54 5.77
CA MET A 48 9.07 4.65 5.19
C MET A 48 8.62 6.02 5.69
N LYS A 49 7.41 6.14 6.27
CA LYS A 49 6.84 7.41 6.73
C LYS A 49 7.51 7.95 8.02
N THR A 50 8.30 7.14 8.72
CA THR A 50 9.01 7.54 9.94
C THR A 50 9.96 8.71 9.68
N VAL A 51 9.98 9.70 10.59
CA VAL A 51 10.77 10.93 10.46
C VAL A 51 12.24 10.65 10.12
N LYS A 52 12.89 9.74 10.86
CA LYS A 52 14.29 9.34 10.61
C LYS A 52 14.54 8.91 9.16
N ARG A 53 13.64 8.10 8.60
CA ARG A 53 13.76 7.55 7.25
C ARG A 53 13.45 8.60 6.19
N VAL A 54 12.45 9.44 6.43
CA VAL A 54 12.13 10.58 5.56
C VAL A 54 13.28 11.58 5.51
N ASP A 55 13.94 11.85 6.64
CA ASP A 55 15.07 12.77 6.67
C ASP A 55 16.32 12.16 6.02
N LYS A 56 16.55 10.85 6.17
CA LYS A 56 17.58 10.12 5.42
C LYS A 56 17.33 10.21 3.90
N LEU A 57 16.09 10.03 3.45
CA LEU A 57 15.72 10.21 2.04
C LEU A 57 16.02 11.62 1.53
N LYS A 58 15.68 12.65 2.30
CA LYS A 58 15.97 14.05 1.94
C LYS A 58 17.46 14.33 1.85
N LEU A 59 18.27 13.77 2.76
CA LEU A 59 19.73 13.92 2.74
C LEU A 59 20.35 13.40 1.44
N HIS A 60 19.75 12.33 0.88
CA HIS A 60 20.16 11.75 -0.40
C HIS A 60 19.41 12.33 -1.61
N GLY A 61 18.74 13.49 -1.47
CA GLY A 61 18.09 14.21 -2.58
C GLY A 61 16.69 13.70 -2.95
N CYS A 62 16.11 12.76 -2.21
CA CYS A 62 14.77 12.26 -2.45
C CYS A 62 13.72 13.06 -1.65
N TYR A 63 12.88 13.82 -2.37
CA TYR A 63 11.78 14.59 -1.77
C TYR A 63 10.41 13.90 -1.88
N TYR A 64 10.36 12.67 -2.42
CA TYR A 64 9.14 11.90 -2.53
C TYR A 64 8.61 11.45 -1.17
N LYS A 65 7.34 11.77 -0.89
CA LYS A 65 6.68 11.37 0.35
C LYS A 65 6.03 9.98 0.19
N PRO A 66 6.25 9.03 1.12
CA PRO A 66 5.52 7.77 1.14
C PRO A 66 4.01 8.00 1.22
N ILE A 67 3.26 7.22 0.44
CA ILE A 67 1.79 7.32 0.35
C ILE A 67 1.19 6.05 0.96
N SER A 68 0.27 6.21 1.92
CA SER A 68 -0.49 5.08 2.47
C SER A 68 -1.54 4.59 1.48
N LEU A 69 -1.77 3.28 1.45
CA LEU A 69 -2.88 2.70 0.70
C LEU A 69 -4.21 3.27 1.20
N HIS A 70 -5.02 3.77 0.27
CA HIS A 70 -6.40 4.15 0.54
C HIS A 70 -7.32 3.28 -0.31
N GLU A 71 -7.68 2.11 0.23
CA GLU A 71 -8.41 1.03 -0.48
C GLU A 71 -9.71 1.52 -1.14
N LEU A 72 -10.40 2.49 -0.52
CA LEU A 72 -11.71 2.96 -0.94
C LEU A 72 -11.71 4.17 -1.90
N ARG A 73 -10.54 4.66 -2.33
CA ARG A 73 -10.45 5.85 -3.18
C ARG A 73 -9.85 5.49 -4.54
N TRP A 74 -10.51 5.93 -5.62
CA TRP A 74 -10.01 5.86 -7.00
C TRP A 74 -8.49 5.94 -7.04
N GLY A 75 -7.84 4.98 -7.71
CA GLY A 75 -6.42 5.02 -8.03
C GLY A 75 -5.49 5.13 -6.81
N GLY A 76 -5.98 4.82 -5.59
CA GLY A 76 -5.18 4.78 -4.38
C GLY A 76 -4.05 3.75 -4.49
N CYS A 77 -4.39 2.53 -4.92
CA CYS A 77 -3.41 1.47 -5.19
C CYS A 77 -2.39 1.92 -6.22
N TYR A 78 -2.84 2.42 -7.38
CA TYR A 78 -1.96 2.88 -8.45
C TYR A 78 -0.99 3.98 -7.99
N ARG A 79 -1.49 5.03 -7.32
CA ARG A 79 -0.63 6.11 -6.82
C ARG A 79 0.41 5.62 -5.80
N MET A 80 0.04 4.66 -4.95
CA MET A 80 0.97 4.06 -4.01
C MET A 80 2.04 3.24 -4.74
N LEU A 81 1.65 2.38 -5.68
CA LEU A 81 2.58 1.55 -6.45
C LEU A 81 3.53 2.41 -7.30
N LYS A 82 3.02 3.47 -7.94
CA LYS A 82 3.86 4.42 -8.68
C LYS A 82 4.85 5.16 -7.78
N ARG A 83 4.41 5.55 -6.58
CA ARG A 83 5.31 6.19 -5.60
C ARG A 83 6.35 5.21 -5.06
N PHE A 84 6.00 3.93 -4.96
CA PHE A 84 6.95 2.89 -4.57
C PHE A 84 8.06 2.75 -5.64
N GLU A 85 7.71 2.76 -6.92
CA GLU A 85 8.68 2.81 -8.02
C GLU A 85 9.61 4.04 -7.94
N ASP A 86 9.07 5.23 -7.66
CA ASP A 86 9.87 6.44 -7.47
C ASP A 86 10.87 6.33 -6.29
N LEU A 87 10.51 5.57 -5.25
CA LEU A 87 11.31 5.36 -4.04
C LEU A 87 12.30 4.19 -4.17
N GLN A 88 12.13 3.31 -5.16
CA GLN A 88 12.95 2.11 -5.33
C GLN A 88 14.45 2.40 -5.38
N PRO A 89 14.95 3.43 -6.10
CA PRO A 89 16.38 3.73 -6.15
C PRO A 89 16.98 4.01 -4.77
N TYR A 90 16.18 4.49 -3.83
CA TYR A 90 16.61 4.91 -2.50
C TYR A 90 16.40 3.84 -1.42
N MET A 91 15.86 2.67 -1.78
CA MET A 91 15.57 1.60 -0.81
C MET A 91 16.83 1.11 -0.08
N HIS A 92 17.95 0.98 -0.78
CA HIS A 92 19.22 0.54 -0.21
C HIS A 92 19.68 1.41 0.97
N LEU A 93 19.38 2.71 0.93
CA LEU A 93 19.76 3.66 1.98
C LEU A 93 19.04 3.42 3.30
N VAL A 94 17.85 2.80 3.27
CA VAL A 94 16.97 2.68 4.43
C VAL A 94 16.94 1.25 4.99
N MET A 95 17.44 0.28 4.21
CA MET A 95 17.48 -1.14 4.62
C MET A 95 18.57 -1.44 5.68
N ASP A 96 19.63 -0.65 5.74
CA ASP A 96 20.73 -0.85 6.70
C ASP A 96 20.37 -0.53 8.17
N ASP A 97 19.26 0.19 8.42
CA ASP A 97 18.87 0.64 9.77
C ASP A 97 18.16 -0.45 10.61
N CYS A 98 18.52 -1.72 10.42
CA CYS A 98 17.92 -2.85 11.13
C CYS A 98 18.49 -2.98 12.56
N THR A 99 18.20 -2.02 13.44
CA THR A 99 18.47 -2.17 14.89
C THR A 99 17.30 -1.65 15.75
N ALA A 100 16.58 -2.63 16.29
CA ALA A 100 15.95 -2.71 17.62
C ALA A 100 14.79 -1.77 18.06
N GLN A 101 13.88 -2.43 18.82
CA GLN A 101 12.74 -2.01 19.65
C GLN A 101 11.40 -1.85 18.92
N ASP A 102 10.34 -2.60 19.26
CA ASP A 102 9.81 -2.79 20.63
C ASP A 102 9.56 -4.25 21.07
N ASP A 103 9.54 -4.41 22.40
CA ASP A 103 9.50 -5.63 23.22
C ASP A 103 8.19 -6.46 23.16
N ALA A 104 8.32 -7.72 23.63
CA ALA A 104 7.31 -8.68 24.13
C ALA A 104 6.83 -9.86 23.23
N SER A 105 7.25 -11.05 23.69
CA SER A 105 6.68 -12.40 23.62
C SER A 105 6.46 -13.12 22.29
N ASP A 106 7.32 -14.12 22.08
CA ASP A 106 7.04 -15.55 21.86
C ASP A 106 5.63 -15.95 21.36
N ASP A 107 5.54 -16.41 20.12
CA ASP A 107 5.06 -17.76 19.75
C ASP A 107 5.11 -17.93 18.22
N PHE A 108 5.63 -19.07 17.78
CA PHE A 108 5.79 -19.47 16.39
C PHE A 108 4.50 -20.17 15.93
N THR A 109 3.68 -19.52 15.11
CA THR A 109 2.78 -20.25 14.18
C THR A 109 2.22 -19.36 13.06
N THR A 110 2.47 -19.82 11.83
CA THR A 110 1.57 -19.86 10.68
C THR A 110 0.92 -18.57 10.16
N TYR A 111 1.35 -18.20 8.95
CA TYR A 111 0.54 -17.72 7.82
C TYR A 111 -0.94 -17.41 8.09
N SER A 112 -1.21 -16.12 8.34
CA SER A 112 -2.32 -15.32 7.80
C SER A 112 -2.64 -14.23 8.81
N ASN A 113 -2.02 -13.03 8.71
CA ASN A 113 -2.62 -11.87 9.36
C ASN A 113 -2.00 -10.56 8.87
N THR A 114 -2.86 -9.67 8.38
CA THR A 114 -2.59 -8.25 8.15
C THR A 114 -1.99 -7.54 9.38
N GLU A 115 -2.12 -8.14 10.56
CA GLU A 115 -1.61 -7.65 11.84
C GLU A 115 -0.10 -7.91 12.05
N ASN A 116 0.49 -8.87 11.34
CA ASN A 116 1.93 -9.19 11.50
C ASN A 116 2.86 -8.40 10.57
N LEU A 117 2.34 -7.73 9.53
CA LEU A 117 3.15 -6.96 8.58
C LEU A 117 3.91 -5.78 9.22
N GLN A 118 3.45 -5.30 10.38
CA GLN A 118 4.15 -4.26 11.14
C GLN A 118 5.44 -4.78 11.76
N ARG A 119 5.50 -6.06 12.15
CA ARG A 119 6.65 -6.70 12.81
C ARG A 119 7.71 -7.19 11.83
N ILE A 120 7.34 -7.46 10.58
CA ILE A 120 8.26 -7.96 9.53
C ILE A 120 9.34 -6.91 9.21
N PRO A 121 10.65 -7.24 9.26
CA PRO A 121 11.73 -6.31 8.89
C PRO A 121 11.50 -5.65 7.52
N LEU A 122 11.94 -4.40 7.36
CA LEU A 122 11.72 -3.66 6.10
C LEU A 122 12.32 -4.39 4.89
N VAL A 123 13.45 -5.07 5.11
CA VAL A 123 14.12 -5.90 4.10
C VAL A 123 13.24 -7.06 3.62
N ASP A 124 12.40 -7.64 4.46
CA ASP A 124 11.62 -8.86 4.15
C ASP A 124 10.26 -8.58 3.49
N LEU A 125 9.84 -7.31 3.41
CA LEU A 125 8.52 -6.97 2.88
C LEU A 125 8.45 -7.07 1.34
N ILE A 126 9.53 -6.75 0.62
CA ILE A 126 9.53 -6.66 -0.85
C ILE A 126 10.92 -7.00 -1.44
N THR A 127 11.56 -8.06 -0.94
CA THR A 127 12.94 -8.40 -1.32
C THR A 127 13.01 -9.23 -2.59
N SER A 128 12.00 -10.05 -2.89
CA SER A 128 12.11 -10.97 -4.01
C SER A 128 12.08 -10.21 -5.34
N PRO A 129 13.07 -10.39 -6.24
CA PRO A 129 13.04 -9.81 -7.59
C PRO A 129 11.79 -10.21 -8.37
N ARG A 130 11.16 -11.34 -8.03
CA ARG A 130 9.87 -11.77 -8.58
C ARG A 130 8.73 -10.84 -8.16
N ASP A 131 8.70 -10.44 -6.90
CA ASP A 131 7.64 -9.59 -6.34
C ASP A 131 7.71 -8.16 -6.89
N GLN A 132 8.93 -7.65 -7.06
CA GLN A 132 9.16 -6.37 -7.73
C GLN A 132 8.68 -6.43 -9.19
N ARG A 133 9.05 -7.46 -9.96
CA ARG A 133 8.58 -7.64 -11.35
C ARG A 133 7.05 -7.74 -11.43
N ASN A 134 6.40 -8.42 -10.49
CA ASN A 134 4.95 -8.51 -10.41
C ASN A 134 4.29 -7.14 -10.13
N ILE A 135 4.91 -6.30 -9.31
CA ILE A 135 4.46 -4.90 -9.09
C ILE A 135 4.61 -4.07 -10.37
N PHE A 136 5.70 -4.23 -11.11
CA PHE A 136 5.89 -3.54 -12.38
C PHE A 136 4.89 -3.98 -13.45
N ALA A 137 4.59 -5.28 -13.51
CA ALA A 137 3.55 -5.82 -14.38
C ALA A 137 2.14 -5.32 -14.03
N LEU A 138 1.93 -4.79 -12.83
CA LEU A 138 0.68 -4.13 -12.43
C LEU A 138 0.55 -2.69 -12.89
N LEU A 139 1.64 -2.07 -13.34
CA LEU A 139 1.71 -0.67 -13.73
C LEU A 139 1.75 -0.46 -15.25
N ASN A 140 1.98 -1.53 -16.03
CA ASN A 140 1.98 -1.58 -17.50
C ASN A 140 0.74 -2.30 -18.03
#